data_AF-A0A9X2I9C0-F1
#
_entry.id   AF-A0A9X2I9C0-F1
#
_cell.length_a   1.000
_cell.length_b   1.000
_cell.length_c   1.000
_cell.angle_alpha   90.00
_cell.angle_beta   90.00
_cell.angle_gamma   90.00
#
_symmetry.space_group_name_H-M   'P 1'
#
loop_
_entity.id
_entity.type
_entity.pdbx_description
1 polymer ?
#
loop_
_entity_poly.entity_id
_entity_poly.type
_entity_poly.pdbx_seq_one_letter_code
_entity_poly.pdbx_strand_id
1 'polypeptide(L)'
;MLKRYYLLILSVFLLAGCTHHGQKMPSSSIEGSGQSTKQYRQISEFTQVDVQGRVNIHLHTGYKKPQVLLTGDPRDLAQVKTVVNGTTLYLIIGNGFPRYGAVNADIRGRFLNRLSYKGAGLITGSQLHTSFLELYLANEGTTQLGGTIGLQRLEVVGSGLTQISGITSHDLQIRLKGKPKVQLTGFVTLSKLNVDGQGWLSLYWVRSNHLTVIAKKAAKIQLAGIVNRLEVELWDAARFKGRYLRAQRSFIRTHNKSVAEISAVNHQSTLATDASDIYYYNIPNTRADFMAFNGSVLNMREWSLFELEEFTRYNKQFP
;
A
#
# COMPACT_ATOMS: atom_id res chain seq x y z
N MET A 1 18.57 -34.73 -71.41
CA MET A 1 17.63 -35.26 -72.42
C MET A 1 16.61 -36.15 -71.72
N LEU A 2 15.70 -35.57 -70.94
CA LEU A 2 14.55 -36.26 -70.32
C LEU A 2 13.59 -35.19 -69.79
N LYS A 3 12.28 -35.37 -70.01
CA LYS A 3 11.12 -34.55 -69.57
C LYS A 3 10.91 -33.27 -70.40
N ARG A 4 10.15 -33.21 -71.50
CA ARG A 4 9.00 -34.00 -72.01
C ARG A 4 7.89 -34.24 -70.97
N TYR A 5 7.50 -33.22 -70.19
CA TYR A 5 6.36 -33.31 -69.26
C TYR A 5 5.70 -31.96 -68.90
N TYR A 6 5.83 -30.91 -69.72
CA TYR A 6 5.41 -29.56 -69.31
C TYR A 6 4.43 -28.82 -70.24
N LEU A 7 3.80 -29.49 -71.20
CA LEU A 7 2.89 -28.80 -72.12
C LEU A 7 1.57 -29.54 -72.41
N LEU A 8 1.19 -30.50 -71.55
CA LEU A 8 -0.05 -31.28 -71.66
C LEU A 8 -0.79 -31.44 -70.31
N ILE A 9 -0.62 -30.48 -69.40
CA ILE A 9 -1.35 -30.41 -68.10
C ILE A 9 -2.07 -29.06 -68.00
N LEU A 10 -2.62 -28.57 -69.12
CA LEU A 10 -3.29 -27.26 -69.16
C LEU A 10 -4.50 -27.27 -70.10
N SER A 11 -5.36 -28.30 -70.09
CA SER A 11 -6.62 -28.26 -70.87
C SER A 11 -7.59 -29.43 -70.66
N VAL A 12 -7.62 -30.11 -69.51
CA VAL A 12 -8.67 -31.13 -69.26
C VAL A 12 -9.14 -31.07 -67.81
N PHE A 13 -10.47 -31.05 -67.65
CA PHE A 13 -11.25 -30.97 -66.40
C PHE A 13 -11.62 -29.57 -65.88
N LEU A 14 -12.10 -28.73 -66.80
CA LEU A 14 -13.31 -27.94 -66.56
C LEU A 14 -14.51 -28.88 -66.79
N LEU A 15 -15.24 -29.23 -65.72
CA LEU A 15 -16.71 -29.40 -65.62
C LEU A 15 -17.08 -30.45 -64.55
N ALA A 16 -18.07 -30.05 -63.74
CA ALA A 16 -18.92 -30.83 -62.82
C ALA A 16 -18.35 -31.21 -61.43
N GLY A 17 -18.90 -30.54 -60.40
CA GLY A 17 -18.70 -30.89 -58.99
C GLY A 17 -19.40 -29.92 -58.04
N CYS A 18 -20.72 -30.04 -57.94
CA CYS A 18 -21.58 -29.27 -57.06
C CYS A 18 -21.35 -29.54 -55.55
N THR A 19 -21.78 -28.58 -54.72
CA THR A 19 -22.30 -28.73 -53.35
C THR A 19 -21.37 -29.24 -52.24
N HIS A 20 -20.81 -28.32 -51.45
CA HIS A 20 -20.98 -28.33 -49.99
C HIS A 20 -20.65 -26.93 -49.41
N HIS A 21 -21.60 -26.00 -49.50
CA HIS A 21 -21.54 -24.75 -48.75
C HIS A 21 -21.90 -25.09 -47.29
N GLY A 22 -20.89 -25.50 -46.51
CA GLY A 22 -21.05 -25.73 -45.08
C GLY A 22 -21.48 -24.43 -44.42
N GLN A 23 -22.75 -24.38 -44.01
CA GLN A 23 -23.28 -23.35 -43.13
C GLN A 23 -22.34 -23.24 -41.92
N LYS A 24 -21.54 -22.18 -41.85
CA LYS A 24 -21.14 -21.65 -40.55
C LYS A 24 -22.45 -21.20 -39.91
N MET A 25 -23.01 -22.08 -39.07
CA MET A 25 -23.99 -21.65 -38.07
C MET A 25 -23.43 -20.38 -37.44
N PRO A 26 -24.22 -19.30 -37.31
CA PRO A 26 -23.82 -18.23 -36.41
C PRO A 26 -23.63 -18.93 -35.06
N SER A 27 -22.38 -18.97 -34.59
CA SER A 27 -22.14 -19.17 -33.18
C SER A 27 -23.03 -18.16 -32.52
N SER A 28 -24.02 -18.62 -31.76
CA SER A 28 -24.77 -17.79 -30.85
C SER A 28 -23.75 -17.19 -29.91
N SER A 29 -23.17 -16.06 -30.31
CA SER A 29 -22.73 -15.04 -29.40
C SER A 29 -23.98 -14.72 -28.61
N ILE A 30 -24.15 -15.43 -27.50
CA ILE A 30 -24.84 -14.86 -26.36
C ILE A 30 -23.94 -13.67 -26.03
N GLU A 31 -24.21 -12.54 -26.68
CA GLU A 31 -23.98 -11.22 -26.14
C GLU A 31 -24.62 -11.30 -24.76
N GLY A 32 -23.81 -11.62 -23.76
CA GLY A 32 -24.21 -11.53 -22.38
C GLY A 32 -24.50 -10.07 -22.18
N SER A 33 -25.78 -9.71 -22.22
CA SER A 33 -26.25 -8.39 -21.87
C SER A 33 -25.61 -8.06 -20.52
N GLY A 34 -24.70 -7.10 -20.53
CA GLY A 34 -23.98 -6.62 -19.36
C GLY A 34 -24.91 -5.86 -18.41
N GLN A 35 -26.00 -6.50 -17.97
CA GLN A 35 -26.95 -5.93 -17.04
C GLN A 35 -26.41 -6.05 -15.63
N SER A 36 -25.63 -5.05 -15.24
CA SER A 36 -25.29 -4.81 -13.83
C SER A 36 -26.59 -4.66 -13.04
N THR A 37 -26.75 -5.45 -11.97
CA THR A 37 -27.90 -5.41 -11.07
C THR A 37 -27.51 -5.00 -9.66
N LYS A 38 -28.51 -4.60 -8.87
CA LYS A 38 -28.37 -4.23 -7.46
C LYS A 38 -29.01 -5.30 -6.57
N GLN A 39 -28.29 -5.74 -5.54
CA GLN A 39 -28.80 -6.69 -4.54
C GLN A 39 -28.63 -6.12 -3.14
N TYR A 40 -29.76 -5.91 -2.45
CA TYR A 40 -29.78 -5.50 -1.05
C TYR A 40 -29.68 -6.74 -0.15
N ARG A 41 -28.69 -6.76 0.72
CA ARG A 41 -28.52 -7.80 1.75
C ARG A 41 -28.90 -7.19 3.10
N GLN A 42 -30.00 -7.68 3.66
CA GLN A 42 -30.35 -7.40 5.05
C GLN A 42 -29.43 -8.20 5.94
N ILE A 43 -28.81 -7.53 6.90
CA ILE A 43 -27.82 -8.12 7.80
C ILE A 43 -28.04 -7.57 9.21
N SER A 44 -27.62 -8.33 10.21
CA SER A 44 -27.59 -7.86 11.60
C SER A 44 -26.51 -6.80 11.80
N GLU A 45 -26.50 -6.20 12.99
CA GLU A 45 -25.46 -5.24 13.37
C GLU A 45 -24.06 -5.87 13.36
N PHE A 46 -23.08 -5.06 12.96
CA PHE A 46 -21.67 -5.42 12.95
C PHE A 46 -20.85 -4.18 13.30
N THR A 47 -19.65 -4.43 13.81
CA THR A 47 -18.63 -3.39 14.03
C THR A 47 -17.32 -3.74 13.34
N GLN A 48 -17.22 -4.94 12.76
CA GLN A 48 -16.05 -5.41 12.03
C GLN A 48 -16.46 -5.86 10.64
N VAL A 49 -15.56 -5.69 9.67
CA VAL A 49 -15.75 -6.13 8.29
C VAL A 49 -14.54 -6.96 7.88
N ASP A 50 -14.79 -8.20 7.42
CA ASP A 50 -13.80 -9.08 6.81
C ASP A 50 -14.19 -9.33 5.36
N VAL A 51 -13.35 -8.89 4.43
CA VAL A 51 -13.55 -9.00 2.99
C VAL A 51 -12.49 -9.88 2.38
N GLN A 52 -12.92 -10.87 1.59
CA GLN A 52 -12.02 -11.80 0.91
C GLN A 52 -12.37 -11.93 -0.57
N GLY A 53 -11.33 -11.87 -1.41
CA GLY A 53 -11.43 -12.00 -2.86
C GLY A 53 -11.40 -10.66 -3.60
N ARG A 54 -11.84 -10.65 -4.86
CA ARG A 54 -11.75 -9.50 -5.75
C ARG A 54 -13.03 -8.67 -5.73
N VAL A 55 -13.14 -7.76 -4.77
CA VAL A 55 -14.34 -6.93 -4.55
C VAL A 55 -13.95 -5.49 -4.27
N ASN A 56 -14.59 -4.54 -4.96
CA ASN A 56 -14.49 -3.13 -4.61
C ASN A 56 -15.45 -2.83 -3.46
N ILE A 57 -15.01 -2.11 -2.43
CA ILE A 57 -15.85 -1.75 -1.28
C ILE A 57 -15.90 -0.24 -1.07
N HIS A 58 -17.10 0.24 -0.75
CA HIS A 58 -17.39 1.60 -0.31
C HIS A 58 -17.91 1.54 1.13
N LEU A 59 -17.12 2.08 2.07
CA LEU A 59 -17.40 2.01 3.50
C LEU A 59 -18.12 3.27 3.96
N HIS A 60 -19.16 3.08 4.77
CA HIS A 60 -19.92 4.17 5.38
C HIS A 60 -20.19 3.89 6.86
N THR A 61 -19.99 4.90 7.71
CA THR A 61 -20.30 4.89 9.15
C THR A 61 -21.48 5.80 9.47
N GLY A 62 -22.06 5.68 10.67
CA GLY A 62 -23.13 6.55 11.17
C GLY A 62 -24.56 6.15 10.76
N TYR A 63 -24.73 5.03 10.06
CA TYR A 63 -26.06 4.57 9.64
C TYR A 63 -26.77 3.83 10.78
N LYS A 64 -28.04 4.20 11.05
CA LYS A 64 -28.86 3.55 12.09
C LYS A 64 -29.19 2.09 11.77
N LYS A 65 -29.39 1.78 10.49
CA LYS A 65 -29.71 0.43 10.01
C LYS A 65 -28.55 -0.08 9.16
N PRO A 66 -27.82 -1.12 9.60
CA PRO A 66 -26.78 -1.74 8.80
C PRO A 66 -27.33 -2.29 7.49
N GLN A 67 -26.55 -2.21 6.42
CA GLN A 67 -26.94 -2.69 5.09
C GLN A 67 -25.71 -2.96 4.24
N VAL A 68 -25.80 -3.99 3.40
CA VAL A 68 -24.86 -4.19 2.29
C VAL A 68 -25.64 -4.11 0.98
N LEU A 69 -25.18 -3.27 0.06
CA LEU A 69 -25.67 -3.20 -1.31
C LEU A 69 -24.59 -3.72 -2.25
N LEU A 70 -24.87 -4.80 -2.96
CA LEU A 70 -23.99 -5.35 -3.99
C LEU A 70 -24.42 -4.84 -5.37
N THR A 71 -23.46 -4.46 -6.21
CA THR A 71 -23.68 -4.06 -7.60
C THR A 71 -22.71 -4.79 -8.53
N GLY A 72 -23.22 -5.43 -9.59
CA GLY A 72 -22.44 -6.21 -10.55
C GLY A 72 -23.29 -7.16 -11.40
N ASP A 73 -22.66 -8.02 -12.20
CA ASP A 73 -23.35 -9.06 -12.97
C ASP A 73 -24.03 -10.07 -12.03
N PRO A 74 -25.31 -10.42 -12.23
CA PRO A 74 -26.04 -11.34 -11.35
C PRO A 74 -25.34 -12.67 -11.09
N ARG A 75 -24.61 -13.20 -12.08
CA ARG A 75 -23.88 -14.48 -11.98
C ARG A 75 -22.70 -14.38 -11.03
N ASP A 76 -22.01 -13.25 -11.03
CA ASP A 76 -20.91 -12.98 -10.09
C ASP A 76 -21.47 -12.64 -8.70
N LEU A 77 -22.55 -11.86 -8.63
CA LEU A 77 -23.20 -11.52 -7.35
C LEU A 77 -23.75 -12.75 -6.62
N ALA A 78 -24.21 -13.77 -7.35
CA ALA A 78 -24.66 -15.03 -6.77
C ALA A 78 -23.53 -15.80 -6.05
N GLN A 79 -22.26 -15.52 -6.37
CA GLN A 79 -21.10 -16.14 -5.72
C GLN A 79 -20.61 -15.37 -4.49
N VAL A 80 -21.16 -14.17 -4.23
CA VAL A 80 -20.78 -13.36 -3.08
C VAL A 80 -21.53 -13.87 -1.85
N LYS A 81 -20.78 -14.44 -0.90
CA LYS A 81 -21.30 -14.77 0.43
C LYS A 81 -21.27 -13.53 1.31
N THR A 82 -22.41 -13.16 1.88
CA THR A 82 -22.54 -12.05 2.83
C THR A 82 -23.24 -12.56 4.08
N VAL A 83 -22.51 -12.63 5.20
CA VAL A 83 -23.06 -13.15 6.47
C VAL A 83 -22.44 -12.40 7.65
N VAL A 84 -23.23 -12.14 8.69
CA VAL A 84 -22.71 -11.63 9.96
C VAL A 84 -22.58 -12.80 10.93
N ASN A 85 -21.41 -12.96 11.54
CA ASN A 85 -21.18 -13.91 12.62
C ASN A 85 -20.53 -13.17 13.79
N GLY A 86 -21.19 -13.19 14.96
CA GLY A 86 -20.87 -12.31 16.08
C GLY A 86 -20.99 -10.84 15.67
N THR A 87 -19.90 -10.09 15.81
CA THR A 87 -19.84 -8.65 15.45
C THR A 87 -19.17 -8.39 14.10
N THR A 88 -18.87 -9.45 13.33
CA THR A 88 -18.14 -9.35 12.07
C THR A 88 -19.03 -9.67 10.88
N LEU A 89 -19.11 -8.72 9.94
CA LEU A 89 -19.62 -8.93 8.59
C LEU A 89 -18.53 -9.60 7.75
N TYR A 90 -18.83 -10.78 7.22
CA TYR A 90 -18.01 -11.49 6.25
C TYR A 90 -18.58 -11.27 4.85
N LEU A 91 -17.76 -10.72 3.95
CA LEU A 91 -18.05 -10.58 2.53
C LEU A 91 -16.99 -11.34 1.73
N ILE A 92 -17.35 -12.50 1.20
CA ILE A 92 -16.41 -13.42 0.58
C ILE A 92 -16.85 -13.70 -0.85
N ILE A 93 -15.95 -13.50 -1.81
CA ILE A 93 -16.11 -14.01 -3.18
C ILE A 93 -15.01 -15.05 -3.45
N GLY A 94 -15.42 -16.19 -3.99
CA GLY A 94 -14.52 -17.33 -4.22
C GLY A 94 -13.45 -17.08 -5.28
N ASN A 95 -12.42 -17.93 -5.28
CA ASN A 95 -11.37 -17.89 -6.29
C ASN A 95 -11.94 -18.07 -7.71
N GLY A 96 -11.33 -17.38 -8.68
CA GLY A 96 -11.79 -17.41 -10.08
C GLY A 96 -13.05 -16.57 -10.35
N PHE A 97 -13.50 -15.79 -9.38
CA PHE A 97 -14.54 -14.77 -9.53
C PHE A 97 -13.99 -13.38 -9.16
N PRO A 98 -14.59 -12.31 -9.68
CA PRO A 98 -15.67 -12.32 -10.67
C PRO A 98 -15.19 -12.67 -12.08
N ARG A 99 -16.11 -13.13 -12.94
CA ARG A 99 -15.86 -13.56 -14.32
C ARG A 99 -16.48 -12.65 -15.38
N TYR A 100 -17.56 -11.96 -15.04
CA TYR A 100 -18.39 -11.21 -15.98
C TYR A 100 -18.34 -9.70 -15.73
N GLY A 101 -17.88 -9.26 -14.56
CA GLY A 101 -17.62 -7.83 -14.31
C GLY A 101 -17.14 -7.55 -12.89
N ALA A 102 -16.77 -6.29 -12.61
CA ALA A 102 -16.41 -5.91 -11.24
C ALA A 102 -17.60 -6.05 -10.28
N VAL A 103 -17.34 -6.55 -9.08
CA VAL A 103 -18.30 -6.57 -7.98
C VAL A 103 -17.99 -5.40 -7.06
N ASN A 104 -19.00 -4.58 -6.79
CA ASN A 104 -18.92 -3.45 -5.88
C ASN A 104 -19.85 -3.70 -4.69
N ALA A 105 -19.39 -3.38 -3.49
CA ALA A 105 -20.17 -3.50 -2.25
C ALA A 105 -20.16 -2.19 -1.47
N ASP A 106 -21.33 -1.56 -1.36
CA ASP A 106 -21.54 -0.46 -0.41
C ASP A 106 -21.88 -1.06 0.96
N ILE A 107 -20.97 -0.93 1.92
CA ILE A 107 -21.09 -1.47 3.27
C ILE A 107 -21.41 -0.32 4.22
N ARG A 108 -22.62 -0.34 4.76
CA ARG A 108 -23.14 0.70 5.66
C ARG A 108 -23.30 0.12 7.06
N GLY A 109 -22.63 0.74 8.02
CA GLY A 109 -22.71 0.39 9.44
C GLY A 109 -22.87 1.62 10.32
N ARG A 110 -23.22 1.39 11.59
CA ARG A 110 -23.23 2.46 12.60
C ARG A 110 -21.80 2.81 13.01
N PHE A 111 -21.00 1.80 13.29
CA PHE A 111 -19.60 1.89 13.72
C PHE A 111 -18.72 0.99 12.85
N LEU A 112 -17.42 1.31 12.80
CA LEU A 112 -16.41 0.47 12.16
C LEU A 112 -15.16 0.48 13.04
N ASN A 113 -14.94 -0.64 13.74
CA ASN A 113 -13.82 -0.83 14.66
C ASN A 113 -12.67 -1.60 14.00
N ARG A 114 -12.98 -2.44 13.01
CA ARG A 114 -11.97 -3.24 12.30
C ARG A 114 -12.35 -3.47 10.85
N LEU A 115 -11.37 -3.32 9.96
CA LEU A 115 -11.45 -3.77 8.57
C LEU A 115 -10.28 -4.73 8.29
N SER A 116 -10.63 -5.93 7.83
CA SER A 116 -9.72 -6.93 7.30
C SER A 116 -10.05 -7.12 5.82
N TYR A 117 -9.09 -6.88 4.95
CA TYR A 117 -9.26 -7.06 3.50
C TYR A 117 -8.14 -7.93 2.95
N LYS A 118 -8.50 -9.01 2.24
CA LYS A 118 -7.58 -9.94 1.59
C LYS A 118 -8.01 -10.17 0.14
N GLY A 119 -7.23 -9.67 -0.81
CA GLY A 119 -7.51 -9.86 -2.23
C GLY A 119 -7.04 -8.67 -3.06
N ALA A 120 -7.83 -8.31 -4.07
CA ALA A 120 -7.51 -7.20 -4.95
C ALA A 120 -8.77 -6.42 -5.30
N GLY A 121 -8.80 -5.14 -4.93
CA GLY A 121 -9.91 -4.26 -5.25
C GLY A 121 -9.68 -2.83 -4.78
N LEU A 122 -10.63 -1.97 -5.12
CA LEU A 122 -10.68 -0.59 -4.64
C LEU A 122 -11.44 -0.54 -3.31
N ILE A 123 -10.78 -0.03 -2.26
CA ILE A 123 -11.39 0.24 -0.96
C ILE A 123 -11.52 1.74 -0.81
N THR A 124 -12.73 2.25 -0.59
CA THR A 124 -12.96 3.68 -0.35
C THR A 124 -13.84 3.93 0.86
N GLY A 125 -13.68 5.10 1.48
CA GLY A 125 -14.57 5.62 2.51
C GLY A 125 -14.13 7.04 2.85
N SER A 126 -14.78 8.04 2.27
CA SER A 126 -14.32 9.44 2.31
C SER A 126 -14.74 10.22 3.57
N GLN A 127 -15.76 9.73 4.28
CA GLN A 127 -16.37 10.39 5.45
C GLN A 127 -16.57 9.39 6.60
N LEU A 128 -15.51 8.64 6.91
CA LEU A 128 -15.52 7.71 8.03
C LEU A 128 -15.39 8.46 9.35
N HIS A 129 -16.24 8.13 10.31
CA HIS A 129 -16.19 8.64 11.67
C HIS A 129 -15.98 7.46 12.62
N THR A 130 -14.75 7.30 13.08
CA THR A 130 -14.34 6.19 13.96
C THR A 130 -13.54 6.75 15.13
N SER A 131 -13.85 6.31 16.34
CA SER A 131 -13.03 6.61 17.53
C SER A 131 -11.87 5.63 17.67
N PHE A 132 -12.03 4.43 17.13
CA PHE A 132 -11.09 3.33 17.16
C PHE A 132 -11.20 2.56 15.85
N LEU A 133 -10.09 2.37 15.14
CA LEU A 133 -10.03 1.59 13.91
C LEU A 133 -8.73 0.79 13.84
N GLU A 134 -8.88 -0.51 13.60
CA GLU A 134 -7.80 -1.41 13.18
C GLU A 134 -7.94 -1.78 11.71
N LEU A 135 -6.84 -1.70 10.96
CA LEU A 135 -6.80 -2.03 9.55
C LEU A 135 -5.79 -3.16 9.30
N TYR A 136 -6.25 -4.23 8.65
CA TYR A 136 -5.42 -5.25 8.03
C TYR A 136 -5.70 -5.26 6.52
N LEU A 137 -4.71 -4.88 5.72
CA LEU A 137 -4.84 -4.67 4.28
C LEU A 137 -3.82 -5.54 3.53
N ALA A 138 -4.25 -6.73 3.13
CA ALA A 138 -3.57 -7.52 2.11
C ALA A 138 -4.27 -7.28 0.77
N ASN A 139 -4.15 -6.04 0.28
CA ASN A 139 -4.79 -5.56 -0.94
C ASN A 139 -3.72 -5.21 -1.97
N GLU A 140 -3.80 -5.80 -3.16
CA GLU A 140 -2.94 -5.42 -4.29
C GLU A 140 -3.41 -4.14 -4.98
N GLY A 141 -4.67 -3.75 -4.76
CA GLY A 141 -5.28 -2.54 -5.30
C GLY A 141 -5.04 -1.28 -4.47
N THR A 142 -6.02 -0.39 -4.51
CA THR A 142 -5.95 0.93 -3.89
C THR A 142 -6.90 1.02 -2.70
N THR A 143 -6.43 1.62 -1.62
CA THR A 143 -7.22 1.95 -0.42
C THR A 143 -7.18 3.45 -0.21
N GLN A 144 -8.34 4.10 -0.17
CA GLN A 144 -8.51 5.54 0.04
C GLN A 144 -9.54 5.81 1.13
N LEU A 145 -9.08 6.16 2.32
CA LEU A 145 -9.92 6.44 3.47
C LEU A 145 -9.75 7.90 3.91
N GLY A 146 -10.85 8.53 4.33
CA GLY A 146 -10.89 9.90 4.82
C GLY A 146 -12.00 10.11 5.84
N GLY A 147 -11.92 11.20 6.60
CA GLY A 147 -12.90 11.57 7.61
C GLY A 147 -12.24 11.92 8.94
N THR A 148 -12.80 11.45 10.05
CA THR A 148 -12.19 11.51 11.39
C THR A 148 -11.92 10.08 11.84
N ILE A 149 -10.66 9.65 11.67
CA ILE A 149 -10.28 8.25 11.80
C ILE A 149 -9.39 8.04 13.02
N GLY A 150 -9.95 7.45 14.07
CA GLY A 150 -9.26 7.01 15.27
C GLY A 150 -8.37 5.79 15.04
N LEU A 151 -7.34 5.89 14.20
CA LEU A 151 -6.52 4.75 13.78
C LEU A 151 -5.60 4.29 14.90
N GLN A 152 -5.71 3.02 15.31
CA GLN A 152 -4.86 2.45 16.36
C GLN A 152 -3.84 1.44 15.81
N ARG A 153 -4.21 0.67 14.79
CA ARG A 153 -3.34 -0.30 14.16
C ARG A 153 -3.51 -0.29 12.65
N LEU A 154 -2.39 -0.31 11.94
CA LEU A 154 -2.33 -0.45 10.49
C LEU A 154 -1.32 -1.53 10.09
N GLU A 155 -1.81 -2.64 9.54
CA GLU A 155 -0.98 -3.64 8.88
C GLU A 155 -1.28 -3.65 7.38
N VAL A 156 -0.26 -3.39 6.56
CA VAL A 156 -0.37 -3.41 5.09
C VAL A 156 0.61 -4.43 4.53
N VAL A 157 0.10 -5.34 3.71
CA VAL A 157 0.85 -6.45 3.09
C VAL A 157 0.66 -6.41 1.59
N GLY A 158 1.75 -6.59 0.83
CA GLY A 158 1.71 -6.71 -0.62
C GLY A 158 2.26 -5.46 -1.32
N SER A 159 1.63 -5.05 -2.42
CA SER A 159 2.11 -3.96 -3.29
C SER A 159 1.11 -2.84 -3.52
N GLY A 160 -0.02 -2.85 -2.80
CA GLY A 160 -1.08 -1.88 -2.98
C GLY A 160 -0.72 -0.47 -2.53
N LEU A 161 -1.52 0.49 -2.99
CA LEU A 161 -1.51 1.88 -2.54
C LEU A 161 -2.49 2.05 -1.39
N THR A 162 -2.06 2.67 -0.29
CA THR A 162 -2.93 3.04 0.83
C THR A 162 -2.78 4.53 1.13
N GLN A 163 -3.89 5.26 1.10
CA GLN A 163 -3.98 6.67 1.43
C GLN A 163 -5.04 6.84 2.52
N ILE A 164 -4.66 7.40 3.66
CA ILE A 164 -5.57 7.65 4.78
C ILE A 164 -5.40 9.09 5.25
N SER A 165 -6.48 9.86 5.20
CA SER A 165 -6.52 11.25 5.67
C SER A 165 -7.43 11.42 6.89
N GLY A 166 -7.14 12.45 7.69
CA GLY A 166 -7.93 12.78 8.88
C GLY A 166 -7.72 11.82 10.04
N ILE A 167 -6.50 11.27 10.17
CA ILE A 167 -6.15 10.38 11.26
C ILE A 167 -6.05 11.17 12.57
N THR A 168 -6.62 10.61 13.63
CA THR A 168 -6.35 10.99 15.02
C THR A 168 -5.89 9.73 15.75
N SER A 169 -4.76 9.80 16.46
CA SER A 169 -4.27 8.62 17.19
C SER A 169 -3.50 8.96 18.45
N HIS A 170 -3.68 8.12 19.47
CA HIS A 170 -3.01 8.19 20.76
C HIS A 170 -1.88 7.15 20.92
N ASP A 171 -1.91 6.07 20.14
CA ASP A 171 -0.91 4.99 20.19
C ASP A 171 -0.93 4.16 18.89
N LEU A 172 -0.59 4.79 17.77
CA LEU A 172 -0.59 4.13 16.47
C LEU A 172 0.59 3.14 16.37
N GLN A 173 0.26 1.92 15.94
CA GLN A 173 1.25 0.92 15.53
C GLN A 173 1.09 0.61 14.04
N ILE A 174 2.19 0.70 13.29
CA ILE A 174 2.23 0.44 11.85
C ILE A 174 3.15 -0.73 11.56
N ARG A 175 2.67 -1.69 10.75
CA ARG A 175 3.45 -2.78 10.19
C ARG A 175 3.27 -2.85 8.68
N LEU A 176 4.37 -2.78 7.94
CA LEU A 176 4.37 -2.87 6.48
C LEU A 176 5.19 -4.08 6.04
N LYS A 177 4.64 -4.89 5.13
CA LYS A 177 5.33 -6.04 4.54
C LYS A 177 5.24 -6.05 3.03
N GLY A 178 6.34 -6.42 2.36
CA GLY A 178 6.40 -6.46 0.90
C GLY A 178 6.79 -5.10 0.33
N LYS A 179 6.04 -4.57 -0.62
CA LYS A 179 6.33 -3.30 -1.31
C LYS A 179 5.15 -2.32 -1.32
N PRO A 180 4.41 -2.13 -0.20
CA PRO A 180 3.26 -1.24 -0.19
C PRO A 180 3.71 0.21 -0.30
N LYS A 181 2.84 1.06 -0.87
CA LYS A 181 3.00 2.52 -0.83
C LYS A 181 1.94 3.11 0.09
N VAL A 182 2.36 3.71 1.20
CA VAL A 182 1.45 4.20 2.24
C VAL A 182 1.63 5.70 2.48
N GLN A 183 0.55 6.46 2.39
CA GLN A 183 0.48 7.89 2.68
C GLN A 183 -0.54 8.13 3.79
N LEU A 184 -0.08 8.71 4.89
CA LEU A 184 -0.92 8.99 6.06
C LEU A 184 -0.88 10.49 6.37
N THR A 185 -2.05 11.08 6.60
CA THR A 185 -2.19 12.48 6.98
C THR A 185 -3.13 12.61 8.17
N GLY A 186 -2.67 13.27 9.22
CA GLY A 186 -3.44 13.52 10.44
C GLY A 186 -2.55 13.82 11.62
N PHE A 187 -3.13 14.03 12.80
CA PHE A 187 -2.38 14.22 14.04
C PHE A 187 -2.15 12.87 14.71
N VAL A 188 -0.91 12.41 14.70
CA VAL A 188 -0.59 11.02 15.04
C VAL A 188 0.40 10.94 16.20
N THR A 189 0.01 10.21 17.24
CA THR A 189 0.95 9.64 18.20
C THR A 189 1.37 8.26 17.71
N LEU A 190 2.58 8.15 17.13
CA LEU A 190 3.12 6.90 16.61
C LEU A 190 4.08 6.30 17.64
N SER A 191 3.80 5.09 18.12
CA SER A 191 4.68 4.41 19.08
C SER A 191 5.63 3.42 18.41
N LYS A 192 5.15 2.73 17.36
CA LYS A 192 5.92 1.68 16.69
C LYS A 192 5.68 1.67 15.19
N LEU A 193 6.78 1.60 14.44
CA LEU A 193 6.78 1.41 13.00
C LEU A 193 7.74 0.27 12.63
N ASN A 194 7.21 -0.77 12.00
CA ASN A 194 8.01 -1.88 11.47
C ASN A 194 7.78 -2.02 9.96
N VAL A 195 8.86 -1.97 9.18
CA VAL A 195 8.82 -2.13 7.73
C VAL A 195 9.77 -3.26 7.31
N ASP A 196 9.21 -4.33 6.74
CA ASP A 196 9.96 -5.46 6.20
C ASP A 196 9.70 -5.60 4.69
N GLY A 197 10.63 -5.11 3.88
CA GLY A 197 10.54 -5.18 2.42
C GLY A 197 11.00 -3.90 1.74
N GLN A 198 10.36 -3.57 0.62
CA GLN A 198 10.60 -2.37 -0.18
C GLN A 198 9.48 -1.34 0.00
N GLY A 199 8.79 -1.40 1.16
CA GLY A 199 7.67 -0.52 1.46
C GLY A 199 8.09 0.95 1.54
N TRP A 200 7.23 1.82 1.05
CA TRP A 200 7.39 3.27 1.18
C TRP A 200 6.28 3.83 2.09
N LEU A 201 6.67 4.60 3.09
CA LEU A 201 5.77 5.28 4.02
C LEU A 201 6.07 6.76 4.09
N SER A 202 5.03 7.59 3.97
CA SER A 202 5.07 9.01 4.30
C SER A 202 4.00 9.33 5.33
N LEU A 203 4.41 9.92 6.45
CA LEU A 203 3.53 10.38 7.52
C LEU A 203 4.05 11.70 8.11
N TYR A 204 3.21 12.73 8.08
CA TYR A 204 3.52 14.05 8.63
C TYR A 204 2.70 14.31 9.89
N TRP A 205 3.12 15.29 10.69
CA TRP A 205 2.46 15.69 11.94
C TRP A 205 2.48 14.63 13.04
N VAL A 206 3.61 13.93 13.16
CA VAL A 206 3.88 13.02 14.27
C VAL A 206 4.14 13.83 15.56
N ARG A 207 3.47 13.45 16.66
CA ARG A 207 3.76 13.98 18.00
C ARG A 207 3.81 12.80 18.96
N SER A 208 4.98 12.41 19.43
CA SER A 208 5.11 11.18 20.22
C SER A 208 6.06 11.31 21.39
N ASN A 209 5.73 10.70 22.53
CA ASN A 209 6.67 10.66 23.64
C ASN A 209 7.80 9.66 23.35
N HIS A 210 7.45 8.49 22.82
CA HIS A 210 8.40 7.47 22.44
C HIS A 210 8.01 6.90 21.08
N LEU A 211 9.00 6.76 20.18
CA LEU A 211 8.82 6.18 18.86
C LEU A 211 9.96 5.21 18.57
N THR A 212 9.62 3.96 18.28
CA THR A 212 10.54 2.95 17.76
C THR A 212 10.28 2.72 16.27
N VAL A 213 11.32 2.81 15.45
CA VAL A 213 11.30 2.52 14.01
C VAL A 213 12.27 1.39 13.72
N ILE A 214 11.79 0.30 13.12
CA ILE A 214 12.62 -0.80 12.63
C ILE A 214 12.33 -0.98 11.15
N ALA A 215 13.37 -0.91 10.32
CA ALA A 215 13.22 -1.08 8.88
C ALA A 215 14.32 -1.97 8.28
N LYS A 216 13.94 -2.86 7.38
CA LYS A 216 14.85 -3.82 6.72
C LYS A 216 14.72 -3.76 5.21
N LYS A 217 15.60 -4.45 4.48
CA LYS A 217 15.61 -4.56 3.02
C LYS A 217 15.76 -3.18 2.36
N ALA A 218 14.83 -2.76 1.50
CA ALA A 218 14.92 -1.47 0.78
C ALA A 218 13.79 -0.51 1.18
N ALA A 219 13.37 -0.58 2.44
CA ALA A 219 12.32 0.26 3.00
C ALA A 219 12.66 1.75 2.89
N LYS A 220 11.65 2.59 2.66
CA LYS A 220 11.79 4.05 2.61
C LYS A 220 10.75 4.69 3.51
N ILE A 221 11.20 5.38 4.55
CA ILE A 221 10.33 5.98 5.57
C ILE A 221 10.56 7.49 5.59
N GLN A 222 9.50 8.28 5.54
CA GLN A 222 9.50 9.74 5.67
C GLN A 222 8.59 10.16 6.81
N LEU A 223 9.17 10.74 7.87
CA LEU A 223 8.45 11.23 9.03
C LEU A 223 8.76 12.71 9.27
N ALA A 224 7.75 13.48 9.69
CA ALA A 224 7.95 14.83 10.21
C ALA A 224 7.09 15.10 11.45
N GLY A 225 7.60 15.95 12.35
CA GLY A 225 6.94 16.32 13.58
C GLY A 225 7.89 16.43 14.76
N ILE A 226 7.42 16.04 15.96
CA ILE A 226 8.18 16.10 17.20
C ILE A 226 8.13 14.77 17.96
N VAL A 227 9.25 14.39 18.55
CA VAL A 227 9.35 13.19 19.37
C VAL A 227 10.25 13.42 20.58
N ASN A 228 9.87 12.93 21.76
CA ASN A 228 10.73 13.07 22.94
C ASN A 228 11.87 12.01 22.97
N ARG A 229 11.56 10.76 22.64
CA ARG A 229 12.57 9.69 22.49
C ARG A 229 12.36 8.94 21.17
N LEU A 230 13.33 9.05 20.27
CA LEU A 230 13.36 8.37 18.99
C LEU A 230 14.38 7.23 19.03
N GLU A 231 13.94 6.03 18.66
CA GLU A 231 14.80 4.87 18.43
C GLU A 231 14.62 4.40 16.99
N VAL A 232 15.72 4.29 16.24
CA VAL A 232 15.71 3.85 14.84
C VAL A 232 16.74 2.76 14.66
N GLU A 233 16.33 1.65 14.05
CA GLU A 233 17.21 0.55 13.66
C GLU A 233 16.97 0.18 12.20
N LEU A 234 18.01 0.33 11.37
CA LEU A 234 17.95 0.10 9.93
C LEU A 234 18.92 -0.99 9.50
N TRP A 235 18.46 -1.85 8.59
CA TRP A 235 19.23 -2.94 8.01
C TRP A 235 19.22 -2.89 6.48
N ASP A 236 20.15 -3.61 5.84
CA ASP A 236 20.26 -3.73 4.39
C ASP A 236 20.41 -2.37 3.69
N ALA A 237 19.47 -1.98 2.83
CA ALA A 237 19.43 -0.71 2.09
C ALA A 237 18.26 0.18 2.55
N ALA A 238 17.79 0.00 3.80
CA ALA A 238 16.68 0.77 4.34
C ALA A 238 17.06 2.24 4.53
N ARG A 239 16.10 3.14 4.28
CA ARG A 239 16.28 4.59 4.36
C ARG A 239 15.25 5.21 5.28
N PHE A 240 15.72 5.96 6.27
CA PHE A 240 14.89 6.76 7.16
C PHE A 240 15.14 8.25 6.92
N LYS A 241 14.10 8.97 6.53
CA LYS A 241 14.12 10.42 6.31
C LYS A 241 13.39 11.13 7.45
N GLY A 242 14.14 11.45 8.50
CA GLY A 242 13.68 12.12 9.71
C GLY A 242 14.24 13.53 9.89
N ARG A 243 14.77 14.17 8.84
CA ARG A 243 15.26 15.56 8.91
C ARG A 243 14.25 16.53 9.54
N TYR A 244 12.97 16.33 9.24
CA TYR A 244 11.86 17.15 9.76
C TYR A 244 11.17 16.53 10.98
N LEU A 245 11.73 15.48 11.57
CA LEU A 245 11.26 14.87 12.81
C LEU A 245 12.22 15.28 13.94
N ARG A 246 11.85 16.34 14.66
CA ARG A 246 12.67 16.88 15.75
C ARG A 246 12.59 15.97 16.98
N ALA A 247 13.69 15.31 17.30
CA ALA A 247 13.81 14.43 18.46
C ALA A 247 14.52 15.12 19.63
N GLN A 248 13.95 15.08 20.84
CA GLN A 248 14.69 15.54 22.04
C GLN A 248 15.88 14.63 22.30
N ARG A 249 15.66 13.31 22.26
CA ARG A 249 16.69 12.28 22.38
C ARG A 249 16.58 11.31 21.22
N SER A 250 17.70 11.00 20.58
CA SER A 250 17.76 10.05 19.46
C SER A 250 18.77 8.94 19.73
N PHE A 251 18.38 7.70 19.42
CA PHE A 251 19.20 6.50 19.49
C PHE A 251 19.11 5.77 18.16
N ILE A 252 20.16 5.84 17.35
CA ILE A 252 20.12 5.43 15.94
C ILE A 252 21.15 4.34 15.70
N ARG A 253 20.71 3.23 15.10
CA ARG A 253 21.59 2.13 14.66
C ARG A 253 21.37 1.87 13.19
N THR A 254 22.46 1.85 12.43
CA THR A 254 22.44 1.54 10.99
C THR A 254 23.43 0.41 10.69
N HIS A 255 22.99 -0.51 9.84
CA HIS A 255 23.73 -1.68 9.40
C HIS A 255 23.75 -1.78 7.87
N ASN A 256 24.68 -2.56 7.33
CA ASN A 256 24.89 -2.80 5.90
C ASN A 256 25.07 -1.52 5.06
N LYS A 257 24.07 -1.14 4.26
CA LYS A 257 24.07 0.04 3.37
C LYS A 257 22.90 0.98 3.69
N SER A 258 22.40 0.93 4.92
CA SER A 258 21.25 1.72 5.33
C SER A 258 21.63 3.18 5.58
N VAL A 259 20.65 4.08 5.46
CA VAL A 259 20.87 5.53 5.61
C VAL A 259 19.81 6.14 6.51
N ALA A 260 20.23 6.88 7.54
CA ALA A 260 19.34 7.61 8.44
C ALA A 260 19.60 9.12 8.38
N GLU A 261 18.58 9.92 8.09
CA GLU A 261 18.58 11.38 8.25
C GLU A 261 17.85 11.74 9.55
N ILE A 262 18.51 12.46 10.46
CA ILE A 262 18.00 12.73 11.82
C ILE A 262 18.12 14.21 12.21
N SER A 263 17.30 14.61 13.19
CA SER A 263 17.31 15.95 13.77
C SER A 263 17.15 15.86 15.29
N ALA A 264 18.27 15.79 16.01
CA ALA A 264 18.30 15.69 17.47
C ALA A 264 18.55 17.06 18.12
N VAL A 265 18.00 17.28 19.32
CA VAL A 265 18.04 18.59 20.02
C VAL A 265 18.83 18.53 21.31
N ASN A 266 18.62 17.53 22.15
CA ASN A 266 19.24 17.47 23.47
C ASN A 266 20.29 16.35 23.55
N HIS A 267 19.94 15.15 23.12
CA HIS A 267 20.85 14.00 23.13
C HIS A 267 20.83 13.24 21.82
N GLN A 268 22.02 12.88 21.34
CA GLN A 268 22.22 11.99 20.22
C GLN A 268 23.15 10.85 20.61
N SER A 269 22.70 9.63 20.34
CA SER A 269 23.52 8.43 20.38
C SER A 269 23.38 7.70 19.05
N THR A 270 24.49 7.51 18.35
CA THR A 270 24.50 6.88 17.02
C THR A 270 25.49 5.73 16.96
N LEU A 271 25.15 4.70 16.19
CA LEU A 271 26.01 3.59 15.83
C LEU A 271 25.85 3.30 14.33
N ALA A 272 26.85 3.67 13.53
CA ALA A 272 26.93 3.33 12.12
C ALA A 272 27.91 2.17 11.92
N THR A 273 27.44 1.07 11.33
CA THR A 273 28.25 -0.14 11.06
C THR A 273 28.25 -0.51 9.58
N ASP A 274 29.10 -1.44 9.18
CA ASP A 274 29.29 -1.91 7.80
C ASP A 274 29.64 -0.77 6.82
N ALA A 275 28.75 -0.41 5.90
CA ALA A 275 28.88 0.69 4.94
C ALA A 275 27.64 1.59 5.01
N SER A 276 27.13 1.82 6.22
CA SER A 276 25.91 2.59 6.48
C SER A 276 26.20 4.02 6.93
N ASP A 277 25.26 4.93 6.67
CA ASP A 277 25.46 6.36 6.90
C ASP A 277 24.36 6.94 7.81
N ILE A 278 24.78 7.82 8.73
CA ILE A 278 23.87 8.62 9.56
C ILE A 278 24.17 10.10 9.32
N TYR A 279 23.15 10.83 8.86
CA TYR A 279 23.20 12.25 8.56
C TYR A 279 22.41 13.03 9.59
N TYR A 280 23.05 13.98 10.28
CA TYR A 280 22.37 14.83 11.26
C TYR A 280 22.31 16.29 10.81
N TYR A 281 21.16 16.93 11.10
CA TYR A 281 20.85 18.29 10.65
C TYR A 281 20.71 19.31 11.78
N ASN A 282 20.99 18.93 13.03
CA ASN A 282 21.01 19.81 14.20
C ASN A 282 22.17 19.44 15.13
N ILE A 283 22.71 20.41 15.89
CA ILE A 283 23.62 20.11 17.00
C ILE A 283 22.79 19.81 18.24
N PRO A 284 22.92 18.60 18.83
CA PRO A 284 22.38 18.32 20.14
C PRO A 284 23.31 18.85 21.26
N ASN A 285 22.76 19.10 22.45
CA ASN A 285 23.57 19.49 23.62
C ASN A 285 24.62 18.43 24.00
N THR A 286 24.28 17.15 23.85
CA THR A 286 25.15 16.01 24.15
C THR A 286 25.14 15.01 23.00
N ARG A 287 26.28 14.38 22.76
CA ARG A 287 26.48 13.48 21.61
C ARG A 287 27.47 12.37 21.91
N ALA A 288 27.12 11.15 21.50
CA ALA A 288 28.00 9.99 21.48
C ALA A 288 27.81 9.25 20.15
N ASP A 289 28.76 9.40 19.24
CA ASP A 289 28.72 8.80 17.92
C ASP A 289 29.75 7.67 17.83
N PHE A 290 29.29 6.48 17.43
CA PHE A 290 30.12 5.29 17.24
C PHE A 290 30.09 4.86 15.78
N MET A 291 31.26 4.57 15.23
CA MET A 291 31.44 4.11 13.85
C MET A 291 32.27 2.83 13.87
N ALA A 292 31.87 1.85 13.07
CA ALA A 292 32.62 0.61 12.86
C ALA A 292 32.66 0.26 11.37
N PHE A 293 33.73 -0.41 10.96
CA PHE A 293 34.01 -0.73 9.55
C PHE A 293 34.03 0.55 8.69
N ASN A 294 33.21 0.64 7.65
CA ASN A 294 33.06 1.80 6.77
C ASN A 294 31.80 2.63 7.10
N GLY A 295 31.21 2.46 8.29
CA GLY A 295 30.05 3.25 8.71
C GLY A 295 30.42 4.71 9.02
N SER A 296 29.54 5.66 8.67
CA SER A 296 29.80 7.08 8.84
C SER A 296 28.70 7.84 9.58
N VAL A 297 29.07 8.90 10.30
CA VAL A 297 28.16 9.85 10.95
C VAL A 297 28.55 11.28 10.57
N LEU A 298 27.74 11.95 9.75
CA LEU A 298 28.10 13.23 9.11
C LEU A 298 27.16 14.39 9.48
N ASN A 299 27.77 15.57 9.65
CA ASN A 299 27.09 16.84 9.88
C ASN A 299 26.61 17.44 8.56
N MET A 300 25.31 17.65 8.40
CA MET A 300 24.74 18.13 7.14
C MET A 300 24.17 19.55 7.24
N ARG A 301 24.52 20.32 8.28
CA ARG A 301 23.98 21.68 8.49
C ARG A 301 24.49 22.71 7.50
N GLU A 302 25.71 22.55 7.02
CA GLU A 302 26.43 23.56 6.24
C GLU A 302 26.48 23.26 4.74
N TRP A 303 25.92 22.14 4.29
CA TRP A 303 25.83 21.89 2.84
C TRP A 303 24.73 22.77 2.25
N SER A 304 25.15 23.92 1.76
CA SER A 304 24.37 24.71 0.83
C SER A 304 23.99 23.82 -0.36
N LEU A 305 22.86 24.10 -1.02
CA LEU A 305 22.42 23.36 -2.21
C LEU A 305 23.51 23.30 -3.31
N PHE A 306 24.50 24.19 -3.26
CA PHE A 306 25.66 24.25 -4.15
C PHE A 306 26.64 23.07 -3.95
N GLU A 307 26.75 22.52 -2.74
CA GLU A 307 27.69 21.43 -2.41
C GLU A 307 27.12 20.03 -2.68
N LEU A 308 25.83 19.95 -3.03
CA LEU A 308 25.11 18.69 -3.34
C LEU A 308 25.06 18.37 -4.84
N GLU A 309 25.69 19.17 -5.71
CA GLU A 309 25.82 18.82 -7.12
C GLU A 309 26.77 17.62 -7.28
N GLU A 310 26.34 16.57 -7.98
CA GLU A 310 27.26 15.54 -8.45
C GLU A 310 28.37 16.22 -9.26
N PHE A 311 29.63 15.95 -8.93
CA PHE A 311 30.77 16.48 -9.69
C PHE A 311 30.65 16.08 -11.17
N THR A 312 30.10 16.98 -11.98
CA THR A 312 30.12 16.81 -13.44
C THR A 312 31.50 17.21 -13.96
N ARG A 313 31.82 16.81 -15.20
CA ARG A 313 33.08 17.20 -15.87
C ARG A 313 33.32 18.71 -15.98
N TYR A 314 32.31 19.53 -15.66
CA TYR A 314 32.34 20.99 -15.73
C TYR A 314 32.67 21.67 -14.39
N ASN A 315 32.58 20.97 -13.26
CA ASN A 315 32.90 21.53 -11.93
C ASN A 315 34.25 20.97 -11.39
N LYS A 316 35.19 20.67 -12.31
CA LYS A 316 36.52 20.13 -11.98
C LYS A 316 37.54 21.16 -11.50
N GLN A 317 37.19 22.43 -11.50
CA GLN A 317 38.14 23.51 -11.27
C GLN A 317 37.48 24.58 -10.43
N PHE A 318 37.70 24.54 -9.12
CA PHE A 318 38.07 25.72 -8.32
C PHE A 318 38.90 25.23 -7.12
N PRO A 319 39.87 26.04 -6.66
CA PRO A 319 41.22 25.63 -6.22
C PRO A 319 41.31 24.82 -4.93
#